data_AF-A0A7S3GY29-F1
#
_entry.id   AF-A0A7S3GY29-F1
#
_cell.length_a   1.000
_cell.length_b   1.000
_cell.length_c   1.000
_cell.angle_alpha   90.00
_cell.angle_beta   90.00
_cell.angle_gamma   90.00
#
_symmetry.space_group_name_H-M   'P 1'
#
loop_
_entity.id
_entity.type
_entity.pdbx_description
1 polymer ?
#
loop_
_entity_poly.entity_id
_entity_poly.type
_entity_poly.pdbx_seq_one_letter_code
_entity_poly.pdbx_strand_id
1 'polypeptide(L)'
;LVRLWIASGRGPVLVCADSNVAVDNLLTGCSACGLNCVRVGRPEATRPDLEQYNLLERSKEQSSLATIAAAQLNGNNFWAQEKKALAAAEVICCTCSGADHPVLQD
;
A
#
# COMPACT_ATOMS: atom_id res chain seq x y z
N LEU A 1 10.11 16.53 -3.46
CA LEU A 1 10.67 16.07 -2.17
C LEU A 1 10.69 14.54 -2.07
N VAL A 2 9.55 13.85 -2.16
CA VAL A 2 9.46 12.37 -2.09
C VAL A 2 10.46 11.66 -3.02
N ARG A 3 10.53 12.04 -4.30
CA ARG A 3 11.52 11.53 -5.26
C ARG A 3 12.98 11.67 -4.80
N LEU A 4 13.32 12.76 -4.11
CA LEU A 4 14.68 12.99 -3.61
C LEU A 4 15.02 12.05 -2.46
N TRP A 5 14.06 11.78 -1.56
CA TRP A 5 14.27 10.84 -0.47
C TRP A 5 14.47 9.42 -0.98
N ILE A 6 13.65 9.00 -1.94
CA ILE A 6 13.79 7.70 -2.62
C ILE A 6 15.15 7.61 -3.33
N ALA A 7 15.52 8.63 -4.12
CA ALA A 7 16.81 8.67 -4.81
C ALA A 7 18.02 8.67 -3.84
N SER A 8 17.83 9.12 -2.60
CA SER A 8 18.85 9.06 -1.54
C SER A 8 18.94 7.71 -0.82
N GLY A 9 18.18 6.70 -1.26
CA GLY A 9 18.13 5.37 -0.63
C GLY A 9 17.36 5.33 0.69
N ARG A 10 16.51 6.33 0.97
CA ARG A 10 15.67 6.39 2.17
C ARG A 10 14.24 6.01 1.79
N GLY A 11 13.94 4.72 1.81
CA GLY A 11 12.61 4.20 1.48
C GLY A 11 12.29 2.88 2.19
N PRO A 12 11.00 2.48 2.24
CA PRO A 12 9.84 3.18 1.65
C PRO A 12 9.50 4.52 2.34
N VAL A 13 9.05 5.51 1.57
CA VAL A 13 8.61 6.81 2.10
C VAL A 13 7.12 6.75 2.44
N LEU A 14 6.77 6.98 3.71
CA LEU A 14 5.39 7.15 4.14
C LEU A 14 4.89 8.56 3.84
N VAL A 15 3.76 8.67 3.16
CA VAL A 15 3.10 9.94 2.82
C VAL A 15 1.68 9.91 3.34
N CYS A 16 1.34 10.88 4.18
CA CYS A 16 0.04 10.96 4.84
C CYS A 16 -0.71 12.22 4.43
N ALA A 17 -2.03 12.13 4.42
CA ALA A 17 -2.93 13.29 4.37
C ALA A 17 -4.18 13.04 5.23
N ASP A 18 -4.93 14.09 5.54
CA ASP A 18 -6.05 13.99 6.49
C ASP A 18 -7.30 13.31 5.89
N SER A 19 -7.51 13.44 4.57
CA SER A 19 -8.67 12.86 3.87
C SER A 19 -8.27 11.86 2.79
N ASN A 20 -9.15 10.89 2.51
CA ASN A 20 -8.94 9.90 1.44
C ASN A 20 -8.71 10.57 0.08
N VAL A 21 -9.46 11.62 -0.24
CA VAL A 21 -9.31 12.39 -1.49
C VAL A 21 -7.92 13.00 -1.60
N ALA A 22 -7.39 13.57 -0.51
CA ALA A 22 -6.04 14.12 -0.51
C ALA A 22 -4.97 13.03 -0.67
N VAL A 23 -5.14 11.87 -0.03
CA VAL A 23 -4.23 10.72 -0.19
C VAL A 23 -4.22 10.22 -1.63
N ASP A 24 -5.40 10.12 -2.25
CA ASP A 24 -5.54 9.65 -3.62
C ASP A 24 -4.95 10.63 -4.64
N ASN A 25 -5.02 11.94 -4.37
CA ASN A 25 -4.31 12.96 -5.15
C ASN A 25 -2.79 12.83 -5.02
N LEU A 26 -2.27 12.57 -3.82
CA LEU A 26 -0.84 12.31 -3.61
C LEU A 26 -0.39 11.05 -4.34
N LEU A 27 -1.19 9.97 -4.24
CA LEU A 27 -0.95 8.72 -4.93
C LEU A 27 -0.87 8.92 -6.44
N THR A 28 -1.82 9.65 -7.02
CA THR A 28 -1.83 9.98 -8.46
C THR A 28 -0.56 10.73 -8.87
N GLY A 29 -0.13 11.72 -8.09
CA GLY A 29 1.10 12.46 -8.36
C GLY A 29 2.36 11.59 -8.25
N CYS A 30 2.41 10.66 -7.29
CA CYS A 30 3.53 9.75 -7.10
C CYS A 30 3.59 8.66 -8.18
N SER A 31 2.45 8.10 -8.58
CA SER A 31 2.39 7.09 -9.63
C SER A 31 2.64 7.68 -11.02
N ALA A 32 2.17 8.90 -11.30
CA ALA A 32 2.51 9.65 -12.52
C ALA A 32 4.02 9.96 -12.61
N CYS A 33 4.69 9.99 -11.47
CA CYS A 33 6.14 10.04 -11.37
C CYS A 33 6.82 8.67 -11.60
N GLY A 34 6.11 7.60 -11.93
CA GLY A 34 6.67 6.26 -12.13
C GLY A 34 7.23 5.63 -10.85
N LEU A 35 6.80 6.10 -9.67
CA LEU A 35 7.18 5.50 -8.40
C LEU A 35 6.30 4.29 -8.11
N ASN A 36 6.88 3.24 -7.51
CA ASN A 36 6.11 2.09 -7.05
C ASN A 36 5.35 2.45 -5.76
N CYS A 37 4.08 2.84 -5.93
CA CYS A 37 3.23 3.29 -4.82
C CYS A 37 2.32 2.17 -4.30
N VAL A 38 2.00 2.25 -3.00
CA VAL A 38 1.00 1.41 -2.33
C VAL A 38 0.08 2.29 -1.50
N ARG A 39 -1.23 2.05 -1.56
CA ARG A 39 -2.25 2.71 -0.74
C ARG A 39 -2.70 1.79 0.39
N VAL A 40 -2.54 2.24 1.64
CA VAL A 40 -2.98 1.49 2.84
C VAL A 40 -4.26 2.11 3.40
N GLY A 41 -5.34 1.34 3.37
CA GLY A 41 -6.65 1.75 3.83
C GLY A 41 -7.72 0.85 3.22
N ARG A 42 -8.98 1.08 3.62
CA ARG A 42 -10.09 0.27 3.13
C ARG A 42 -10.29 0.46 1.62
N PRO A 43 -10.48 -0.61 0.82
CA PRO A 43 -10.68 -0.49 -0.63
C PRO A 43 -11.84 0.44 -1.00
N GLU A 44 -12.97 0.39 -0.27
CA GLU A 44 -14.14 1.22 -0.54
C GLU A 44 -13.92 2.73 -0.34
N ALA A 45 -12.82 3.11 0.30
CA ALA A 45 -12.41 4.49 0.52
C ALA A 45 -11.40 4.99 -0.54
N THR A 46 -10.98 4.12 -1.46
CA THR A 46 -10.05 4.42 -2.55
C THR A 46 -10.85 4.75 -3.81
N ARG A 47 -10.42 5.76 -4.58
CA ARG A 47 -11.04 6.03 -5.89
C ARG A 47 -10.92 4.80 -6.82
N PRO A 48 -11.95 4.47 -7.63
CA PRO A 48 -11.96 3.27 -8.47
C PRO A 48 -10.76 3.14 -9.44
N ASP A 49 -10.28 4.25 -9.99
CA ASP A 49 -9.12 4.29 -10.88
C ASP A 49 -7.78 3.98 -10.18
N LEU A 50 -7.77 4.00 -8.85
CA LEU A 50 -6.60 3.80 -7.99
C LEU A 50 -6.65 2.49 -7.21
N GLU A 51 -7.69 1.66 -7.37
CA GLU A 51 -7.86 0.39 -6.64
C GLU A 51 -6.68 -0.57 -6.84
N GLN A 52 -6.07 -0.59 -8.03
CA GLN A 52 -4.86 -1.36 -8.34
C GLN A 52 -3.64 -1.04 -7.43
N TYR A 53 -3.62 0.15 -6.82
CA TYR A 53 -2.58 0.54 -5.86
C TYR A 53 -2.95 0.18 -4.41
N ASN A 54 -4.20 -0.18 -4.13
CA ASN A 54 -4.63 -0.57 -2.79
C ASN A 54 -3.93 -1.87 -2.36
N LEU A 55 -3.39 -1.87 -1.15
CA LEU A 55 -2.62 -2.97 -0.59
C LEU A 55 -3.37 -4.32 -0.63
N LEU A 56 -4.67 -4.29 -0.30
CA LEU A 56 -5.49 -5.50 -0.25
C LEU A 56 -5.81 -6.03 -1.64
N GLU A 57 -6.12 -5.16 -2.60
CA GLU A 57 -6.37 -5.61 -3.98
C GLU A 57 -5.08 -6.13 -4.62
N ARG A 58 -3.97 -5.44 -4.40
CA ARG A 58 -2.65 -5.86 -4.90
C ARG A 58 -2.17 -7.17 -4.28
N SER A 59 -2.49 -7.45 -3.01
CA SER A 59 -2.15 -8.72 -2.36
C SER A 59 -3.01 -9.88 -2.85
N LYS A 60 -4.29 -9.63 -3.18
CA LYS A 60 -5.16 -10.63 -3.82
C LYS A 60 -4.67 -11.01 -5.22
N GLU A 61 -4.27 -10.03 -6.03
CA GLU A 61 -3.72 -10.28 -7.38
C GLU A 61 -2.43 -11.11 -7.35
N GLN A 62 -1.59 -10.91 -6.34
CA GLN A 62 -0.33 -11.65 -6.16
C GLN A 62 -0.53 -13.02 -5.46
N SER A 63 -1.71 -13.25 -4.89
CA SER A 63 -2.05 -14.52 -4.26
C SER A 63 -2.37 -15.57 -5.32
N SER A 64 -1.55 -16.62 -5.41
CA SER A 64 -1.92 -17.79 -6.20
C SER A 64 -3.13 -18.50 -5.55
N LEU A 65 -3.95 -19.19 -6.35
CA LEU A 65 -5.08 -20.01 -5.86
C LEU A 65 -4.66 -20.97 -4.71
N ALA A 66 -3.45 -21.52 -4.79
CA ALA A 66 -2.88 -22.39 -3.75
C ALA A 66 -2.58 -21.62 -2.43
N THR A 67 -2.17 -20.36 -2.52
CA THR A 67 -1.88 -19.51 -1.37
C THR A 67 -3.15 -19.05 -0.66
N ILE A 68 -4.23 -18.75 -1.41
CA ILE A 68 -5.54 -18.40 -0.85
C ILE A 68 -6.10 -19.57 -0.03
N ALA A 69 -6.03 -20.78 -0.58
CA ALA A 69 -6.46 -21.99 0.11
C ALA A 69 -5.64 -22.26 1.39
N ALA A 70 -4.32 -22.05 1.34
CA ALA A 70 -3.44 -22.21 2.51
C ALA A 70 -3.68 -21.16 3.61
N ALA A 71 -4.02 -19.93 3.23
CA ALA A 71 -4.35 -18.84 4.17
C ALA A 71 -5.69 -19.07 4.88
N GLN A 72 -6.68 -19.66 4.20
CA GLN A 72 -7.95 -20.08 4.83
C GLN A 72 -7.76 -21.20 5.87
N LEU A 73 -6.74 -22.05 5.71
CA LEU A 73 -6.43 -23.15 6.63
C LEU A 73 -5.54 -22.73 7.80
N ASN A 74 -4.61 -21.80 7.58
CA ASN A 74 -3.69 -21.28 8.58
C ASN A 74 -4.05 -19.82 8.90
N GLY A 75 -5.01 -19.61 9.80
CA GLY A 75 -5.57 -18.30 10.16
C GLY A 75 -4.62 -17.22 10.71
N ASN A 76 -3.30 -17.39 10.58
CA ASN A 76 -2.27 -16.49 11.11
C ASN A 76 -1.41 -15.79 10.05
N ASN A 77 -1.55 -16.08 8.74
CA ASN A 77 -0.67 -15.51 7.70
C ASN A 77 -1.33 -14.39 6.85
N PHE A 78 -2.28 -13.63 7.42
CA PHE A 78 -3.05 -12.64 6.66
C PHE A 78 -2.16 -11.54 6.02
N TRP A 79 -1.11 -11.11 6.72
CA TRP A 79 -0.29 -9.96 6.32
C TRP A 79 1.00 -10.32 5.57
N ALA A 80 1.33 -11.60 5.38
CA ALA A 80 2.63 -11.97 4.81
C ALA A 80 2.83 -11.43 3.38
N GLN A 81 1.79 -11.51 2.56
CA GLN A 81 1.81 -10.98 1.20
C GLN A 81 1.75 -9.46 1.17
N GLU A 82 0.98 -8.87 2.08
CA GLU A 82 0.90 -7.43 2.22
C GLU A 82 2.25 -6.83 2.65
N LYS A 83 2.93 -7.43 3.63
CA LYS A 83 4.29 -7.04 4.03
C LYS A 83 5.28 -7.16 2.87
N LYS A 84 5.13 -8.16 1.99
CA LYS A 84 5.93 -8.26 0.76
C LYS A 84 5.66 -7.11 -0.21
N ALA A 85 4.40 -6.73 -0.42
CA ALA A 85 4.03 -5.60 -1.25
C ALA A 85 4.55 -4.27 -0.69
N LEU A 86 4.49 -4.09 0.64
CA LEU A 86 5.05 -2.93 1.34
C LEU A 86 6.58 -2.87 1.23
N ALA A 87 7.28 -4.00 1.38
CA ALA A 87 8.73 -4.07 1.26
C ALA A 87 9.23 -3.74 -0.15
N ALA A 88 8.41 -3.98 -1.18
CA ALA A 88 8.74 -3.62 -2.56
C ALA A 88 8.37 -2.18 -2.92
N ALA A 89 7.57 -1.49 -2.09
CA ALA A 89 7.10 -0.14 -2.37
C ALA A 89 8.21 0.90 -2.21
N GLU A 90 8.16 1.94 -3.02
CA GLU A 90 8.98 3.14 -2.82
C GLU A 90 8.20 4.20 -2.02
N VAL A 91 6.87 4.19 -2.16
CA VAL A 91 5.96 5.13 -1.52
C VAL A 91 4.78 4.38 -0.92
N ILE A 92 4.48 4.66 0.35
CA ILE A 92 3.28 4.18 1.04
C ILE A 92 2.38 5.38 1.29
N CYS A 93 1.15 5.34 0.80
CA CYS A 93 0.15 6.39 0.93
C CYS A 93 -0.95 5.94 1.89
N CYS A 94 -1.21 6.70 2.96
CA CYS A 94 -2.31 6.44 3.88
C CYS A 94 -2.90 7.73 4.43
N THR A 95 -4.05 7.65 5.11
CA THR A 95 -4.50 8.80 5.89
C THR A 95 -3.61 8.98 7.13
N CYS A 96 -3.61 10.16 7.75
CA CYS A 96 -2.91 10.38 9.02
C CYS A 96 -3.34 9.35 10.09
N SER A 97 -4.63 9.05 10.18
CA SER A 97 -5.17 7.99 11.04
C SER A 97 -4.79 6.58 10.59
N GLY A 98 -4.64 6.36 9.29
CA GLY A 98 -4.25 5.07 8.71
C GLY A 98 -2.76 4.76 8.81
N ALA A 99 -1.94 5.70 9.27
CA ALA A 99 -0.51 5.45 9.53
C ALA A 99 -0.30 4.48 10.70
N ASP A 100 -1.29 4.33 11.58
CA ASP A 100 -1.31 3.35 12.67
C ASP A 100 -1.92 1.99 12.26
N HIS A 101 -2.00 1.71 10.96
CA HIS A 101 -2.55 0.43 10.49
C HIS A 101 -1.64 -0.73 10.93
N PRO A 102 -2.17 -1.86 11.46
CA PRO A 102 -1.37 -2.97 11.98
C PRO A 102 -0.34 -3.54 10.98
N VAL A 103 -0.65 -3.48 9.68
CA VAL A 103 0.27 -3.93 8.62
C VAL A 103 1.55 -3.10 8.50
N LEU A 104 1.53 -1.86 8.99
CA LEU A 104 2.66 -0.93 9.02
C LEU A 104 3.48 -1.04 10.31
N GLN A 105 3.04 -1.87 11.26
CA GLN A 105 3.75 -2.14 12.50
C GLN A 105 4.70 -3.35 12.33
N ASP A 106 5.79 -3.34 13.10
CA ASP A 106 6.88 -4.34 13.04
C ASP A 106 6.41 -5.78 13.29
#